data_AF-A0A3B9XN39-F1
#
_entry.id   AF-A0A3B9XN39-F1
#
_cell.length_a   1.000
_cell.length_b   1.000
_cell.length_c   1.000
_cell.angle_alpha   90.00
_cell.angle_beta   90.00
_cell.angle_gamma   90.00
#
_symmetry.space_group_name_H-M   'P 1'
#
loop_
_entity.id
_entity.type
_entity.pdbx_description
1 polymer ?
#
loop_
_entity_poly.entity_id
_entity_poly.type
_entity_poly.pdbx_seq_one_letter_code
_entity_poly.pdbx_strand_id
1 'polypeptide(L)'
;MTIQDTAYRSEPAVYVYEAPIRIWHWVNALAITVLCVTGYFIGSPLPTVAGEASDHFLMGYIRFAHFAAGYILAIGFLFRIYWAFVGNEHARQLFLPPLLNRHWWSGVLHEAKWYAFLTKEPLKYVGHNPLALLFMHFMLVWGTVFMIFTGFALYGEGTGMGSWQYQWFSSWIIPLFGQSQDVHTWHHLIM
;
A
#
# COMPACT_ATOMS: atom_id res chain seq x y z
N MET A 1 18.60 52.54 -16.57
CA MET A 1 18.36 51.49 -15.55
C MET A 1 17.02 50.87 -15.86
N THR A 2 17.00 49.84 -16.69
CA THR A 2 15.79 49.15 -17.15
C THR A 2 15.35 48.18 -16.07
N ILE A 3 14.22 48.48 -15.43
CA ILE A 3 13.58 47.55 -14.50
C ILE A 3 13.04 46.39 -15.34
N GLN A 4 13.60 45.20 -15.16
CA GLN A 4 13.03 43.99 -15.72
C GLN A 4 11.70 43.72 -15.02
N ASP A 5 10.61 43.74 -15.78
CA ASP A 5 9.32 43.21 -15.35
C ASP A 5 9.51 41.76 -14.92
N THR A 6 9.38 41.50 -13.61
CA THR A 6 9.26 40.15 -13.09
C THR A 6 7.88 39.62 -13.50
N ALA A 7 7.81 38.97 -14.66
CA ALA A 7 6.61 38.28 -15.11
C ALA A 7 6.11 37.35 -14.00
N TYR A 8 4.98 37.70 -13.38
CA TYR A 8 4.35 36.91 -12.34
C TYR A 8 3.89 35.59 -12.97
N ARG A 9 4.66 34.53 -12.76
CA ARG A 9 4.34 33.19 -13.26
C ARG A 9 3.16 32.64 -12.45
N SER A 10 1.95 32.81 -12.98
CA SER A 10 0.76 32.17 -12.41
C SER A 10 0.84 30.66 -12.71
N GLU A 11 1.16 29.86 -11.71
CA GLU A 11 0.98 28.41 -11.79
C GLU A 11 -0.50 28.11 -11.49
N PRO A 12 -1.32 27.69 -12.47
CA PRO A 12 -2.71 27.37 -12.21
C PRO A 12 -2.79 26.17 -11.25
N ALA A 13 -3.22 26.41 -10.01
CA ALA A 13 -3.48 25.35 -9.06
C ALA A 13 -4.76 24.61 -9.46
N VAL A 14 -4.61 23.41 -10.01
CA VAL A 14 -5.75 22.55 -10.35
C VAL A 14 -6.13 21.72 -9.12
N TYR A 15 -7.39 21.81 -8.71
CA TYR A 15 -7.90 20.98 -7.60
C TYR A 15 -8.14 19.55 -8.10
N VAL A 16 -7.14 18.68 -7.89
CA VAL A 16 -7.18 17.28 -8.36
C VAL A 16 -7.73 16.33 -7.30
N TYR A 17 -7.40 16.55 -6.02
CA TYR A 17 -7.74 15.63 -4.93
C TYR A 17 -8.72 16.23 -3.92
N GLU A 18 -9.89 15.62 -3.85
CA GLU A 18 -10.97 16.00 -2.94
C GLU A 18 -10.64 15.68 -1.47
N ALA A 19 -11.28 16.38 -0.53
CA ALA A 19 -11.10 16.16 0.91
C ALA A 19 -11.30 14.69 1.36
N PRO A 20 -12.31 13.93 0.87
CA PRO A 20 -12.49 12.52 1.23
C PRO A 20 -11.32 11.63 0.82
N ILE A 21 -10.73 11.89 -0.36
CA ILE A 21 -9.58 11.14 -0.86
C ILE A 21 -8.34 11.40 0.00
N ARG A 22 -8.17 12.62 0.51
CA ARG A 22 -7.08 12.97 1.43
C ARG A 22 -7.21 12.29 2.78
N ILE A 23 -8.42 12.24 3.35
CA ILE A 23 -8.67 11.52 4.60
C ILE A 23 -8.36 10.04 4.42
N TRP A 24 -8.87 9.43 3.34
CA TRP A 24 -8.56 8.05 2.99
C TRP A 24 -7.05 7.82 2.88
N HIS A 25 -6.32 8.71 2.20
CA HIS A 25 -4.87 8.59 2.06
C HIS A 25 -4.16 8.59 3.41
N TRP A 26 -4.46 9.56 4.30
CA TRP A 26 -3.80 9.66 5.60
C TRP A 26 -4.13 8.50 6.54
N VAL A 27 -5.36 7.99 6.50
CA VAL A 27 -5.74 6.79 7.27
C VAL A 27 -4.94 5.58 6.81
N ASN A 28 -4.80 5.37 5.49
CA ASN A 28 -3.99 4.26 4.96
C ASN A 28 -2.49 4.45 5.26
N ALA A 29 -1.96 5.67 5.14
CA ALA A 29 -0.57 5.96 5.45
C ALA A 29 -0.24 5.62 6.92
N LEU A 30 -1.14 5.99 7.83
CA LEU A 30 -1.00 5.63 9.25
C LEU A 30 -1.12 4.12 9.46
N ALA A 31 -2.11 3.46 8.84
CA ALA A 31 -2.28 2.01 8.96
C ALA A 31 -1.06 1.23 8.46
N ILE A 32 -0.51 1.60 7.30
CA ILE A 32 0.71 0.98 6.74
C ILE A 32 1.90 1.20 7.67
N THR A 33 2.06 2.41 8.22
CA THR A 33 3.15 2.69 9.15
C THR A 33 3.05 1.81 10.41
N VAL A 34 1.85 1.67 10.97
CA VAL A 34 1.62 0.76 12.11
C VAL A 34 1.91 -0.68 11.72
N LEU A 35 1.44 -1.14 10.55
CA LEU A 35 1.68 -2.49 10.05
C LEU A 35 3.17 -2.80 9.90
N CYS A 36 3.94 -1.94 9.23
CA CYS A 36 5.38 -2.15 9.03
C CYS A 36 6.12 -2.19 10.37
N VAL A 37 5.87 -1.23 11.28
CA VAL A 37 6.55 -1.19 12.59
C VAL A 37 6.20 -2.40 13.44
N THR A 38 4.91 -2.71 13.58
CA THR A 38 4.47 -3.83 14.43
C THR A 38 4.83 -5.18 13.81
N GLY A 39 4.74 -5.32 12.50
CA GLY A 39 5.07 -6.56 11.81
C GLY A 39 6.57 -6.86 11.78
N TYR A 40 7.41 -5.81 11.72
CA TYR A 40 8.84 -5.96 11.98
C TYR A 40 9.09 -6.58 13.35
N PHE A 41 8.45 -6.06 14.41
CA PHE A 41 8.60 -6.63 15.76
C PHE A 41 7.91 -7.99 15.96
N ILE A 42 6.99 -8.39 15.09
CA ILE A 42 6.46 -9.76 15.06
C ILE A 42 7.51 -10.74 14.52
N GLY A 43 8.24 -10.38 13.47
CA GLY A 43 9.32 -11.20 12.93
C GLY A 43 10.62 -11.13 13.75
N SER A 44 10.93 -9.96 14.31
CA SER A 44 12.12 -9.66 15.10
C SER A 44 11.73 -9.05 16.46
N PRO A 45 11.37 -9.88 17.45
CA PRO A 45 10.84 -9.41 18.73
C PRO A 45 11.80 -8.51 19.51
N LEU A 46 11.22 -7.65 20.34
CA LEU A 46 11.94 -6.89 21.35
C LEU A 46 12.59 -7.82 22.39
N PRO A 47 13.62 -7.34 23.12
CA PRO A 47 14.24 -8.12 24.19
C PRO A 47 13.23 -8.63 25.21
N THR A 48 13.46 -9.84 25.71
CA THR A 48 12.63 -10.48 26.73
C THR A 48 12.55 -9.61 27.98
N VAL A 49 11.33 -9.46 28.51
CA VAL A 49 11.06 -8.82 29.78
C VAL A 49 11.18 -9.83 30.93
N ALA A 50 11.75 -9.41 32.06
CA ALA A 50 11.82 -10.21 33.27
C ALA A 50 10.57 -9.98 34.14
N GLY A 51 10.08 -11.02 34.81
CA GLY A 51 8.89 -10.95 35.67
C GLY A 51 7.88 -12.04 35.36
N GLU A 52 6.73 -12.00 36.05
CA GLU A 52 5.63 -12.93 35.84
C GLU A 52 4.89 -12.63 34.53
N ALA A 53 4.55 -13.67 33.77
CA ALA A 53 3.91 -13.51 32.47
C ALA A 53 2.51 -12.88 32.56
N SER A 54 1.80 -13.04 33.68
CA SER A 54 0.48 -12.41 33.92
C SER A 54 0.54 -10.89 33.92
N ASP A 55 1.71 -10.32 34.23
CA ASP A 55 1.90 -8.89 34.41
C ASP A 55 2.37 -8.20 33.11
N HIS A 56 2.64 -8.98 32.06
CA HIS A 56 3.20 -8.51 30.80
C HIS A 56 2.41 -8.98 29.58
N PHE A 57 1.91 -8.02 28.78
CA PHE A 57 1.18 -8.30 27.54
C PHE A 57 1.73 -7.53 26.32
N LEU A 58 3.01 -7.13 26.37
CA LEU A 58 3.64 -6.28 25.34
C LEU A 58 3.48 -6.86 23.93
N MET A 59 3.85 -8.12 23.73
CA MET A 59 3.74 -8.76 22.41
C MET A 59 2.27 -8.93 21.98
N GLY A 60 1.36 -9.12 22.94
CA GLY A 60 -0.08 -9.13 22.70
C GLY A 60 -0.57 -7.80 22.16
N TYR A 61 -0.13 -6.67 22.72
CA TYR A 61 -0.48 -5.33 22.22
C TYR A 61 0.11 -5.04 20.83
N ILE A 62 1.36 -5.45 20.56
CA ILE A 62 1.97 -5.30 19.24
C ILE A 62 1.16 -6.07 18.19
N ARG A 63 0.82 -7.33 18.48
CA ARG A 63 -0.03 -8.16 17.59
C ARG A 63 -1.43 -7.57 17.42
N PHE A 64 -2.05 -7.09 18.50
CA PHE A 64 -3.35 -6.46 18.44
C PHE A 64 -3.34 -5.23 17.54
N ALA A 65 -2.38 -4.32 17.70
CA ALA A 65 -2.22 -3.15 16.86
C ALA A 65 -2.00 -3.52 15.39
N HIS A 66 -1.18 -4.55 15.13
CA HIS A 66 -0.95 -5.08 13.78
C HIS A 66 -2.25 -5.57 13.14
N PHE A 67 -3.00 -6.44 13.83
CA PHE A 67 -4.23 -7.00 13.30
C PHE A 67 -5.31 -5.93 13.10
N ALA A 68 -5.47 -5.00 14.05
CA ALA A 68 -6.41 -3.89 13.93
C ALA A 68 -6.08 -2.99 12.73
N ALA A 69 -4.81 -2.63 12.55
CA ALA A 69 -4.35 -1.87 11.39
C ALA A 69 -4.55 -2.64 10.07
N GLY A 70 -4.38 -3.96 10.08
CA GLY A 70 -4.65 -4.84 8.95
C GLY A 70 -6.12 -4.80 8.51
N TYR A 71 -7.05 -4.84 9.46
CA TYR A 71 -8.49 -4.67 9.15
C TYR A 71 -8.80 -3.27 8.61
N ILE A 72 -8.21 -2.21 9.18
CA ILE A 72 -8.40 -0.84 8.69
C ILE A 72 -7.91 -0.72 7.25
N LEU A 73 -6.72 -1.25 6.95
CA LEU A 73 -6.16 -1.26 5.59
C LEU A 73 -7.05 -2.07 4.63
N ALA A 74 -7.50 -3.26 5.03
CA ALA A 74 -8.34 -4.11 4.19
C ALA A 74 -9.69 -3.44 3.84
N ILE A 75 -10.37 -2.87 4.83
CA ILE A 75 -11.63 -2.14 4.64
C ILE A 75 -11.38 -0.88 3.80
N GLY A 76 -10.33 -0.13 4.09
CA GLY A 76 -9.91 1.04 3.32
C GLY A 76 -9.61 0.71 1.86
N PHE A 77 -8.99 -0.43 1.61
CA PHE A 77 -8.70 -0.93 0.26
C PHE A 77 -9.96 -1.37 -0.48
N LEU A 78 -10.89 -2.07 0.18
CA LEU A 78 -12.20 -2.40 -0.40
C LEU A 78 -12.99 -1.14 -0.76
N PHE A 79 -13.01 -0.14 0.11
CA PHE A 79 -13.59 1.17 -0.20
C PHE A 79 -12.90 1.79 -1.42
N ARG A 80 -11.58 1.66 -1.54
CA ARG A 80 -10.83 2.20 -2.69
C ARG A 80 -11.17 1.49 -3.99
N ILE A 81 -11.34 0.18 -3.97
CA ILE A 81 -11.81 -0.60 -5.11
C ILE A 81 -13.21 -0.11 -5.52
N TYR A 82 -14.13 0.02 -4.57
CA TYR A 82 -15.47 0.54 -4.83
C TYR A 82 -15.42 1.94 -5.46
N TRP A 83 -14.60 2.85 -4.91
CA TRP A 83 -14.45 4.21 -5.43
C TRP A 83 -13.80 4.25 -6.82
N ALA A 84 -13.04 3.22 -7.21
CA ALA A 84 -12.54 3.10 -8.57
C ALA A 84 -13.67 2.85 -9.57
N PHE A 85 -14.75 2.17 -9.19
CA PHE A 85 -15.88 1.93 -10.09
C PHE A 85 -16.84 3.13 -10.16
N VAL A 86 -17.05 3.82 -9.03
CA VAL A 86 -18.07 4.90 -8.91
C VAL A 86 -17.46 6.30 -9.09
N GLY A 87 -16.15 6.46 -8.87
CA GLY A 87 -15.46 7.73 -8.89
C GLY A 87 -15.06 8.25 -10.27
N ASN A 88 -14.27 9.33 -10.29
CA ASN A 88 -13.81 10.01 -11.49
C ASN A 88 -12.72 9.22 -12.26
N GLU A 89 -12.32 9.73 -13.43
CA GLU A 89 -11.29 9.10 -14.27
C GLU A 89 -9.96 8.89 -13.50
N HIS A 90 -9.56 9.84 -12.65
CA HIS A 90 -8.36 9.73 -11.82
C HIS A 90 -8.46 8.63 -10.75
N ALA A 91 -9.67 8.32 -10.26
CA ALA A 91 -9.89 7.19 -9.36
C ALA A 91 -9.70 5.84 -10.06
N ARG A 92 -9.98 5.76 -11.37
CA ARG A 92 -9.83 4.55 -12.20
C ARG A 92 -8.40 4.28 -12.62
N GLN A 93 -7.62 5.34 -12.86
CA GLN A 93 -6.27 5.25 -13.40
C GLN A 93 -5.35 4.33 -12.57
N LEU A 94 -5.50 4.29 -11.24
CA LEU A 94 -4.69 3.43 -10.37
C LEU A 94 -4.95 1.93 -10.60
N PHE A 95 -6.19 1.53 -10.88
CA PHE A 95 -6.57 0.12 -11.05
C PHE A 95 -6.50 -0.34 -12.51
N LEU A 96 -6.58 0.58 -13.47
CA LEU A 96 -6.57 0.29 -14.89
C LEU A 96 -5.54 1.18 -15.62
N PRO A 97 -4.23 1.01 -15.36
CA PRO A 97 -3.21 1.68 -16.15
C PRO A 97 -3.30 1.25 -17.62
N PRO A 98 -3.04 2.14 -18.60
CA PRO A 98 -3.17 1.84 -20.03
C PRO A 98 -1.98 1.03 -20.55
N LEU A 99 -1.79 -0.20 -20.02
CA LEU A 99 -0.63 -1.06 -20.28
C LEU A 99 -0.48 -1.47 -21.76
N LEU A 100 -1.55 -1.43 -22.54
CA LEU A 100 -1.53 -1.75 -23.98
C LEU A 100 -1.17 -0.55 -24.87
N ASN A 101 -1.08 0.66 -24.30
CA ASN A 101 -0.82 1.87 -25.07
C ASN A 101 0.70 2.09 -25.24
N ARG A 102 1.20 1.94 -26.48
CA ARG A 102 2.63 2.17 -26.81
C ARG A 102 3.10 3.59 -26.49
N HIS A 103 2.24 4.60 -26.66
CA HIS A 103 2.59 5.98 -26.34
C HIS A 103 2.76 6.17 -24.83
N TRP A 104 1.97 5.49 -24.00
CA TRP A 104 2.12 5.54 -22.55
C TRP A 104 3.48 4.98 -22.08
N TRP A 105 3.93 3.88 -22.68
CA TRP A 105 5.26 3.33 -22.42
C TRP A 105 6.41 4.26 -22.81
N SER A 106 6.23 5.10 -23.83
CA SER A 106 7.23 6.13 -24.16
C SER A 106 7.39 7.14 -23.01
N GLY A 107 6.30 7.49 -22.33
CA GLY A 107 6.33 8.32 -21.13
C GLY A 107 6.96 7.63 -19.92
N VAL A 108 6.71 6.33 -19.72
CA VAL A 108 7.38 5.52 -18.67
C VAL A 108 8.90 5.54 -18.86
N LEU A 109 9.37 5.28 -20.08
CA LEU A 109 10.80 5.26 -20.40
C LEU A 109 11.44 6.64 -20.30
N HIS A 110 10.72 7.70 -20.70
CA HIS A 110 11.19 9.08 -20.54
C HIS A 110 11.40 9.43 -19.08
N GLU A 111 10.41 9.13 -18.22
CA GLU A 111 10.49 9.41 -16.79
C GLU A 111 11.62 8.62 -16.13
N ALA A 112 11.80 7.35 -16.49
CA ALA A 112 12.89 6.52 -15.99
C ALA A 112 14.27 7.10 -16.38
N LYS A 113 14.43 7.57 -17.62
CA LYS A 113 15.66 8.25 -18.07
C LYS A 113 15.89 9.56 -17.34
N TRP A 114 14.82 10.32 -17.09
CA TRP A 114 14.91 11.57 -16.34
C TRP A 114 15.36 11.33 -14.89
N TYR A 115 14.79 10.35 -14.19
CA TYR A 115 15.25 9.95 -12.85
C TYR A 115 16.67 9.38 -12.84
N ALA A 116 17.10 8.75 -13.92
CA ALA A 116 18.49 8.32 -14.12
C ALA A 116 19.44 9.45 -14.58
N PHE A 117 18.97 10.70 -14.63
CA PHE A 117 19.72 11.88 -15.09
C PHE A 117 20.22 11.79 -16.56
N LEU A 118 19.60 10.95 -17.38
CA LEU A 118 19.92 10.78 -18.80
C LEU A 118 19.12 11.73 -19.72
N THR A 119 18.20 12.50 -19.17
CA THR A 119 17.35 13.45 -19.92
C THR A 119 17.24 14.75 -19.13
N LYS A 120 17.24 15.88 -19.84
CA LYS A 120 17.34 17.21 -19.21
C LYS A 120 16.02 17.70 -18.60
N GLU A 121 14.88 17.38 -19.22
CA GLU A 121 13.59 17.97 -18.87
C GLU A 121 12.51 16.92 -18.57
N PRO A 122 11.71 17.11 -17.51
CA PRO A 122 10.55 16.28 -17.22
C PRO A 122 9.36 16.62 -18.11
N LEU A 123 8.48 15.65 -18.30
CA LEU A 123 7.16 15.89 -18.91
C LEU A 123 6.15 16.33 -17.85
N LYS A 124 5.24 17.23 -18.21
CA LYS A 124 4.17 17.68 -17.32
C LYS A 124 2.96 16.76 -17.44
N TYR A 125 2.57 16.14 -16.33
CA TYR A 125 1.38 15.29 -16.23
C TYR A 125 0.39 15.89 -15.22
N VAL A 126 -0.90 15.71 -15.49
CA VAL A 126 -1.96 16.01 -14.50
C VAL A 126 -2.15 14.76 -13.64
N GLY A 127 -1.93 14.89 -12.32
CA GLY A 127 -1.96 13.76 -11.40
C GLY A 127 -0.62 13.02 -11.34
N HIS A 128 -0.63 11.70 -11.59
CA HIS A 128 0.57 10.87 -11.55
C HIS A 128 1.20 10.71 -12.94
N ASN A 129 2.52 10.74 -13.01
CA ASN A 129 3.23 10.38 -14.24
C ASN A 129 3.09 8.86 -14.54
N PRO A 130 3.32 8.41 -15.78
CA PRO A 130 3.16 7.01 -16.18
C PRO A 130 3.98 6.02 -15.35
N LEU A 131 5.21 6.38 -14.98
CA LEU A 131 6.11 5.51 -14.21
C LEU A 131 5.63 5.35 -12.75
N ALA A 132 5.21 6.44 -12.13
CA ALA A 132 4.62 6.42 -10.79
C ALA A 132 3.31 5.64 -10.79
N LEU A 133 2.47 5.80 -11.82
CA LEU A 133 1.24 5.03 -11.95
C LEU A 133 1.51 3.52 -12.07
N LEU A 134 2.52 3.14 -12.87
CA LEU A 134 2.99 1.75 -12.98
C LEU A 134 3.43 1.22 -11.61
N PHE A 135 4.30 1.95 -10.92
CA PHE A 135 4.82 1.53 -9.61
C PHE A 135 3.70 1.41 -8.58
N MET A 136 2.81 2.40 -8.49
CA MET A 136 1.66 2.36 -7.60
C MET A 136 0.72 1.21 -7.94
N HIS A 137 0.47 0.91 -9.21
CA HIS A 137 -0.37 -0.24 -9.57
C HIS A 137 0.23 -1.56 -9.08
N PHE A 138 1.51 -1.83 -9.36
CA PHE A 138 2.10 -3.12 -8.96
C PHE A 138 2.42 -3.20 -7.47
N MET A 139 3.04 -2.17 -6.90
CA MET A 139 3.48 -2.22 -5.50
C MET A 139 2.35 -1.90 -4.53
N LEU A 140 1.54 -0.86 -4.81
CA LEU A 140 0.45 -0.49 -3.90
C LEU A 140 -0.74 -1.43 -4.08
N VAL A 141 -1.25 -1.64 -5.30
CA VAL A 141 -2.49 -2.44 -5.49
C VAL A 141 -2.20 -3.93 -5.26
N TRP A 142 -1.29 -4.52 -6.05
CA TRP A 142 -1.03 -5.96 -5.94
C TRP A 142 -0.25 -6.32 -4.67
N GLY A 143 0.68 -5.48 -4.22
CA GLY A 143 1.33 -5.67 -2.92
C GLY A 143 0.31 -5.63 -1.77
N THR A 144 -0.62 -4.67 -1.74
CA THR A 144 -1.67 -4.65 -0.70
C THR A 144 -2.58 -5.86 -0.78
N VAL A 145 -3.00 -6.29 -1.99
CA VAL A 145 -3.79 -7.53 -2.16
C VAL A 145 -3.04 -8.73 -1.59
N PHE A 146 -1.77 -8.88 -1.93
CA PHE A 146 -0.93 -9.96 -1.42
C PHE A 146 -0.86 -9.94 0.11
N MET A 147 -0.59 -8.76 0.69
CA MET A 147 -0.48 -8.58 2.15
C MET A 147 -1.80 -8.86 2.87
N ILE A 148 -2.94 -8.44 2.31
CA ILE A 148 -4.26 -8.74 2.86
C ILE A 148 -4.48 -10.26 2.87
N PHE A 149 -4.23 -10.93 1.75
CA PHE A 149 -4.51 -12.36 1.61
C PHE A 149 -3.61 -13.21 2.51
N THR A 150 -2.30 -12.98 2.48
CA THR A 150 -1.35 -13.67 3.36
C THR A 150 -1.57 -13.33 4.83
N GLY A 151 -1.85 -12.07 5.15
CA GLY A 151 -2.17 -11.64 6.51
C GLY A 151 -3.43 -12.30 7.08
N PHE A 152 -4.52 -12.37 6.29
CA PHE A 152 -5.73 -13.09 6.70
C PHE A 152 -5.53 -14.61 6.78
N ALA A 153 -4.67 -15.19 5.94
CA ALA A 153 -4.32 -16.61 6.05
C ALA A 153 -3.63 -16.93 7.39
N LEU A 154 -2.66 -16.12 7.80
CA LEU A 154 -1.97 -16.29 9.07
C LEU A 154 -2.88 -15.97 10.27
N TYR A 155 -3.71 -14.93 10.15
CA TYR A 155 -4.68 -14.58 11.19
C TYR A 155 -5.75 -15.67 11.38
N GLY A 156 -6.24 -16.27 10.29
CA GLY A 156 -7.22 -17.35 10.32
C GLY A 156 -6.69 -18.64 10.94
N GLU A 157 -5.40 -18.95 10.75
CA GLU A 157 -4.75 -20.07 11.44
C GLU A 157 -4.78 -19.89 12.96
N GLY A 158 -4.44 -18.69 13.46
CA GLY A 158 -4.49 -18.37 14.87
C GLY A 158 -5.92 -18.26 15.44
N THR A 159 -6.90 -17.86 14.62
CA THR A 159 -8.31 -17.74 15.03
C THR A 159 -8.99 -19.12 15.10
N GLY A 160 -8.51 -20.08 14.32
CA GLY A 160 -8.97 -21.47 14.32
C GLY A 160 -9.86 -21.83 13.13
N MET A 161 -9.98 -23.14 12.89
CA MET A 161 -10.60 -23.72 11.68
C MET A 161 -12.09 -23.37 11.47
N GLY A 162 -12.81 -23.06 12.55
CA GLY A 162 -14.22 -22.66 12.48
C GLY A 162 -14.44 -21.22 12.01
N SER A 163 -13.38 -20.43 11.88
CA SER A 163 -13.47 -19.00 11.53
C SER A 163 -13.66 -18.77 10.02
N TRP A 164 -14.28 -17.65 9.66
CA TRP A 164 -14.44 -17.28 8.24
C TRP A 164 -13.08 -16.94 7.61
N GLN A 165 -12.14 -16.40 8.39
CA GLN A 165 -10.79 -16.11 7.95
C GLN A 165 -10.07 -17.40 7.55
N TYR A 166 -10.21 -18.46 8.34
CA TYR A 166 -9.66 -19.76 7.99
C TYR A 166 -10.28 -20.31 6.70
N GLN A 167 -11.62 -20.32 6.64
CA GLN A 167 -12.35 -20.88 5.50
C GLN A 167 -12.00 -20.17 4.19
N TRP A 168 -11.90 -18.83 4.21
CA TRP A 168 -11.74 -18.02 3.02
C TRP A 168 -10.28 -17.73 2.64
N PHE A 169 -9.33 -17.91 3.56
CA PHE A 169 -7.92 -17.60 3.32
C PHE A 169 -7.00 -18.77 3.69
N SER A 170 -6.96 -19.16 4.96
CA SER A 170 -5.97 -20.15 5.46
C SER A 170 -6.10 -21.51 4.77
N SER A 171 -7.33 -21.96 4.48
CA SER A 171 -7.65 -23.29 3.95
C SER A 171 -6.97 -23.62 2.61
N TRP A 172 -6.66 -22.62 1.81
CA TRP A 172 -6.04 -22.78 0.49
C TRP A 172 -4.73 -22.02 0.34
N ILE A 173 -4.54 -20.89 1.03
CA ILE A 173 -3.28 -20.13 0.95
C ILE A 173 -2.15 -20.89 1.65
N ILE A 174 -2.38 -21.45 2.83
CA ILE A 174 -1.32 -22.16 3.55
C ILE A 174 -0.84 -23.39 2.75
N PRO A 175 -1.73 -24.27 2.24
CA PRO A 175 -1.31 -25.37 1.37
C PRO A 175 -0.68 -24.92 0.05
N LEU A 176 -1.11 -23.79 -0.54
CA LEU A 176 -0.53 -23.26 -1.78
C LEU A 176 0.96 -22.91 -1.61
N PHE A 177 1.34 -22.42 -0.45
CA PHE A 177 2.73 -22.12 -0.09
C PHE A 177 3.47 -23.33 0.53
N GLY A 178 2.79 -24.47 0.71
CA GLY A 178 3.31 -25.69 1.30
C GLY A 178 3.09 -25.77 2.81
N GLN A 179 3.41 -24.71 3.56
CA GLN A 179 3.26 -24.65 5.03
C GLN A 179 3.09 -23.21 5.52
N SER A 180 2.66 -23.06 6.78
CA SER A 180 2.41 -21.74 7.39
C SER A 180 3.67 -20.88 7.48
N GLN A 181 4.82 -21.47 7.81
CA GLN A 181 6.08 -20.74 7.93
C GLN A 181 6.53 -20.08 6.62
N ASP A 182 6.21 -20.69 5.47
CA ASP A 182 6.51 -20.10 4.17
C ASP A 182 5.62 -18.87 3.92
N VAL A 183 4.35 -18.92 4.30
CA VAL A 183 3.46 -17.74 4.27
C VAL A 183 3.99 -16.62 5.17
N HIS A 184 4.46 -16.95 6.38
CA HIS A 184 5.13 -15.97 7.25
C HIS A 184 6.34 -15.31 6.57
N THR A 185 7.18 -16.11 5.91
CA THR A 185 8.40 -15.64 5.23
C THR A 185 8.06 -14.68 4.09
N TRP A 186 7.10 -15.05 3.24
CA TRP A 186 6.67 -14.21 2.13
C TRP A 186 5.93 -12.95 2.58
N HIS A 187 5.10 -13.06 3.62
CA HIS A 187 4.41 -11.91 4.21
C HIS A 187 5.42 -10.91 4.77
N HIS A 188 6.45 -11.39 5.46
CA HIS A 188 7.52 -10.53 5.99
C HIS A 188 8.39 -9.90 4.90
N LEU A 189 8.65 -10.61 3.80
CA LEU A 189 9.47 -10.09 2.69
C LEU A 189 8.82 -8.88 1.99
N ILE A 190 7.48 -8.85 1.92
CA ILE A 190 6.73 -7.82 1.18
C ILE A 190 6.29 -6.66 2.09
N MET A 191 6.26 -6.86 3.41
CA MET A 191 5.87 -5.87 4.41
C MET A 191 6.91 -4.76 4.60
#